data_AF-A0A841D242-F1
#
_entry.id   AF-A0A841D242-F1
#
_cell.length_a   1.000
_cell.length_b   1.000
_cell.length_c   1.000
_cell.angle_alpha   90.00
_cell.angle_beta   90.00
_cell.angle_gamma   90.00
#
_symmetry.space_group_name_H-M   'P 1'
#
loop_
_entity.id
_entity.type
_entity.pdbx_description
1 polymer ?
#
loop_
_entity_poly.entity_id
_entity_poly.type
_entity_poly.pdbx_seq_one_letter_code
_entity_poly.pdbx_strand_id
1 'polypeptide(L)'
;MSEYERSRTMTAPPEVVFDRACDLDRLDGWLPHDLHVRSEEPPAVTVHEDSTGRDERGLFRAQRDQLRVEWGTRDDGRYAGWLQVAGISDQASDVTVHLSFFDEEHAPPADQIDHELEKSLERLAEMVRA
;
A
#
# COMPACT_ATOMS: atom_id res chain seq x y z
N MET A 1 -19.04 5.40 -2.82
CA MET A 1 -17.85 4.55 -2.67
C MET A 1 -16.86 5.00 -3.73
N SER A 2 -15.62 5.25 -3.34
CA SER A 2 -14.59 5.78 -4.23
C SER A 2 -13.41 4.82 -4.31
N GLU A 3 -12.98 4.50 -5.52
CA GLU A 3 -11.88 3.56 -5.79
C GLU A 3 -10.81 4.27 -6.61
N TYR A 4 -9.56 4.07 -6.23
CA TYR A 4 -8.39 4.69 -6.82
C TYR A 4 -7.35 3.62 -7.11
N GLU A 5 -6.80 3.65 -8.32
CA GLU A 5 -5.80 2.69 -8.74
C GLU A 5 -4.70 3.37 -9.54
N ARG A 6 -3.46 2.97 -9.27
CA ARG A 6 -2.29 3.34 -10.06
C ARG A 6 -1.40 2.15 -10.27
N SER A 7 -0.76 2.09 -11.44
CA SER A 7 0.24 1.09 -11.75
C SER A 7 1.55 1.73 -12.21
N ARG A 8 2.65 1.03 -11.95
CA ARG A 8 3.98 1.43 -12.38
C ARG A 8 4.85 0.21 -12.66
N THR A 9 5.57 0.28 -13.76
CA THR A 9 6.58 -0.72 -14.10
C THR A 9 7.86 -0.52 -13.28
N MET A 10 8.34 -1.61 -12.70
CA MET A 10 9.56 -1.72 -11.92
C MET A 10 10.62 -2.48 -12.70
N THR A 11 11.87 -2.01 -12.62
CA THR A 11 13.03 -2.64 -13.24
C THR A 11 13.66 -3.68 -12.29
N ALA A 12 12.83 -4.61 -11.79
CA ALA A 12 13.28 -5.72 -10.96
C ALA A 12 12.33 -6.93 -11.10
N PRO A 13 12.79 -8.14 -10.71
CA PRO A 13 11.94 -9.32 -10.67
C PRO A 13 10.77 -9.13 -9.69
N PRO A 14 9.59 -9.71 -9.98
CA PRO A 14 8.39 -9.49 -9.19
C PRO A 14 8.52 -9.97 -7.74
N GLU A 15 9.29 -11.04 -7.48
CA GLU A 15 9.57 -11.52 -6.12
C GLU A 15 10.40 -10.51 -5.31
N VAL A 16 11.39 -9.86 -5.93
CA VAL A 16 12.22 -8.85 -5.27
C VAL A 16 11.37 -7.64 -4.90
N VAL A 17 10.50 -7.20 -5.82
CA VAL A 17 9.61 -6.07 -5.57
C VAL A 17 8.61 -6.39 -4.46
N PHE A 18 8.02 -7.58 -4.49
CA PHE A 18 7.11 -8.03 -3.44
C PHE A 18 7.79 -8.08 -2.08
N ASP A 19 9.00 -8.62 -2.01
CA ASP A 19 9.77 -8.73 -0.76
C ASP A 19 10.06 -7.36 -0.16
N ARG A 20 10.39 -6.37 -0.99
CA ARG A 20 10.56 -4.97 -0.55
C ARG A 20 9.24 -4.33 -0.12
N ALA A 21 8.15 -4.59 -0.84
CA ALA A 21 6.84 -4.02 -0.55
C ALA A 21 6.25 -4.57 0.76
N CYS A 22 6.52 -5.84 1.10
CA CYS A 22 6.00 -6.49 2.30
C CYS A 22 6.88 -6.35 3.55
N ASP A 23 8.05 -5.71 3.43
CA ASP A 23 8.97 -5.46 4.54
C ASP A 23 8.38 -4.41 5.49
N LEU A 24 7.87 -4.87 6.64
CA LEU A 24 7.20 -4.02 7.63
C LEU A 24 8.09 -2.89 8.15
N ASP A 25 9.41 -3.11 8.23
CA ASP A 25 10.37 -2.08 8.68
C ASP A 25 10.59 -0.99 7.62
N ARG A 26 10.13 -1.22 6.39
CA ARG A 26 10.25 -0.30 5.25
C ARG A 26 8.90 0.17 4.71
N LEU A 27 7.79 -0.30 5.26
CA LEU A 27 6.44 0.08 4.84
C LEU A 27 6.24 1.59 4.92
N ASP A 28 6.62 2.23 6.03
CA ASP A 28 6.55 3.69 6.20
C ASP A 28 7.40 4.47 5.15
N GLY A 29 8.36 3.80 4.51
CA GLY A 29 9.21 4.39 3.49
C GLY A 29 8.56 4.53 2.12
N TRP A 30 7.48 3.80 1.83
CA TRP A 30 6.82 3.84 0.52
C TRP A 30 5.30 3.89 0.57
N LEU A 31 4.67 3.51 1.68
CA LEU A 31 3.23 3.66 1.84
C LEU A 31 2.81 5.13 1.68
N PRO A 32 1.57 5.39 1.23
CA PRO A 32 1.01 6.74 1.19
C PRO A 32 1.16 7.39 2.56
N HIS A 33 1.64 8.64 2.64
CA HIS A 33 1.97 9.26 3.93
C HIS A 33 0.79 9.38 4.90
N ASP A 34 -0.45 9.40 4.40
CA ASP A 34 -1.66 9.36 5.21
C ASP A 34 -1.91 7.97 5.87
N LEU A 35 -1.04 7.00 5.65
CA LEU A 35 -1.13 5.60 6.06
C LEU A 35 0.16 5.20 6.81
N HIS A 36 0.33 5.58 8.08
CA HIS A 36 1.47 5.05 8.85
C HIS A 36 1.10 3.68 9.40
N VAL A 37 1.82 2.64 8.98
CA VAL A 37 1.63 1.28 9.48
C VAL A 37 2.61 1.05 10.61
N ARG A 38 2.15 1.20 11.85
CA ARG A 38 2.94 0.83 13.04
C ARG A 38 2.72 -0.64 13.36
N SER A 39 3.80 -1.40 13.40
CA SER A 39 3.75 -2.80 13.86
C SER A 39 3.38 -2.85 15.35
N GLU A 40 2.16 -3.29 15.65
CA GLU A 40 1.84 -3.86 16.96
C GLU A 40 1.84 -5.39 16.84
N GLU A 41 1.76 -6.11 17.96
CA GLU A 41 1.93 -7.58 18.01
C GLU A 41 1.14 -8.29 16.87
N PRO A 42 1.79 -9.21 16.11
CA PRO A 42 1.16 -9.84 14.95
C PRO A 42 -0.18 -10.51 15.28
N PRO A 43 -1.22 -10.40 14.43
CA PRO A 43 -1.24 -9.82 13.08
C PRO A 43 -1.93 -8.43 13.02
N ALA A 44 -1.82 -7.62 14.07
CA ALA A 44 -2.42 -6.29 14.12
C ALA A 44 -1.40 -5.23 13.67
N VAL A 45 -1.69 -4.57 12.55
CA VAL A 45 -0.91 -3.42 12.08
C VAL A 45 -1.71 -2.19 12.43
N THR A 46 -1.18 -1.24 13.17
CA THR A 46 -1.92 -0.02 13.50
C THR A 46 -1.75 0.99 12.37
N VAL A 47 -2.84 1.39 11.73
CA VAL A 47 -2.82 2.47 10.74
C VAL A 47 -3.05 3.79 11.44
N HIS A 48 -2.09 4.71 11.32
CA HIS A 48 -2.24 6.09 11.72
C HIS A 48 -2.83 6.89 10.55
N GLU A 49 -4.02 7.42 10.78
CA GLU A 49 -4.64 8.40 9.89
C GLU A 49 -4.17 9.80 10.32
N ASP A 50 -3.29 10.44 9.54
CA ASP A 50 -2.76 11.78 9.83
C ASP A 50 -3.85 12.86 9.86
N SER A 51 -4.99 12.61 9.19
CA SER A 51 -6.13 13.54 9.16
C SER A 51 -6.90 13.60 10.49
N THR A 52 -6.87 12.54 11.30
CA THR A 52 -7.61 12.46 12.58
C THR A 52 -6.72 12.20 13.79
N GLY A 53 -5.45 11.84 13.60
CA GLY A 53 -4.48 11.56 14.66
C GLY A 53 -4.82 10.32 15.51
N ARG A 54 -5.62 9.39 14.97
CA ARG A 54 -6.02 8.16 15.65
C ARG A 54 -5.20 6.97 15.15
N ASP A 55 -4.69 6.22 16.11
CA ASP A 55 -4.11 4.89 15.93
C ASP A 55 -5.25 3.86 15.85
N GLU A 56 -5.48 3.25 14.69
CA GLU A 56 -6.50 2.23 14.50
C GLU A 56 -5.92 0.88 14.12
N ARG A 57 -6.51 -0.21 14.66
CA ARG A 57 -6.09 -1.57 14.33
C ARG A 57 -6.44 -1.88 12.87
N GLY A 58 -5.44 -1.87 12.02
CA GLY A 58 -5.49 -2.34 10.65
C GLY A 58 -5.16 -3.83 10.51
N LEU A 59 -5.62 -4.38 9.40
CA LEU A 59 -5.20 -5.68 8.90
C LEU A 59 -4.04 -5.46 7.93
N PHE A 60 -3.01 -6.30 8.00
CA PHE A 60 -2.00 -6.42 6.96
C PHE A 60 -1.85 -7.89 6.60
N ARG A 61 -1.97 -8.22 5.31
CA ARG A 61 -1.90 -9.58 4.81
C ARG A 61 -1.00 -9.64 3.58
N ALA A 62 0.13 -10.31 3.71
CA ALA A 62 1.00 -10.64 2.59
C ALA A 62 0.71 -12.07 2.11
N GLN A 63 0.39 -12.23 0.82
CA GLN A 63 0.15 -13.49 0.15
C GLN A 63 1.23 -13.71 -0.91
N ARG A 64 2.35 -14.33 -0.49
CA ARG A 64 3.52 -14.54 -1.35
C ARG A 64 3.21 -15.36 -2.61
N ASP A 65 2.34 -16.38 -2.52
CA ASP A 65 1.95 -17.20 -3.67
C ASP A 65 1.25 -16.40 -4.79
N GLN A 66 0.62 -15.28 -4.41
CA GLN A 66 -0.08 -14.39 -5.34
C GLN A 66 0.69 -13.09 -5.57
N LEU A 67 1.82 -12.87 -4.89
CA LEU A 67 2.53 -11.59 -4.84
C LEU A 67 1.60 -10.40 -4.57
N ARG A 68 0.68 -10.60 -3.62
CA ARG A 68 -0.36 -9.64 -3.23
C ARG A 68 -0.21 -9.26 -1.77
N VAL A 69 -0.27 -7.97 -1.50
CA VAL A 69 -0.33 -7.40 -0.15
C VAL A 69 -1.67 -6.70 -0.01
N GLU A 70 -2.35 -6.91 1.11
CA GLU A 70 -3.63 -6.27 1.40
C GLU A 70 -3.54 -5.60 2.76
N TRP A 71 -4.15 -4.42 2.86
CA TRP A 71 -4.27 -3.69 4.11
C TRP A 71 -5.63 -2.99 4.21
N GLY A 72 -5.99 -2.54 5.40
CA GLY A 72 -7.23 -1.78 5.62
C GLY A 72 -7.57 -1.67 7.09
N THR A 73 -8.54 -0.82 7.43
CA THR A 73 -9.01 -0.66 8.81
C THR A 73 -9.94 -1.79 9.20
N ARG A 74 -9.67 -2.45 10.33
CA ARG A 74 -10.44 -3.61 10.78
C ARG A 74 -11.77 -3.22 11.41
N ASP A 75 -11.78 -2.14 12.20
CA ASP A 75 -12.86 -1.85 13.14
C ASP A 75 -13.95 -0.94 12.56
N ASP A 76 -13.64 -0.11 11.56
CA ASP A 76 -14.62 0.79 10.92
C ASP A 76 -14.85 0.52 9.42
N GLY A 77 -13.98 -0.27 8.77
CA GLY A 77 -14.06 -0.55 7.35
C GLY A 77 -14.12 0.70 6.47
N ARG A 78 -13.60 1.85 6.94
CA ARG A 78 -13.65 3.12 6.19
C ARG A 78 -12.87 3.05 4.89
N TYR A 79 -11.78 2.28 4.85
CA TYR A 79 -11.05 2.04 3.62
C TYR A 79 -10.30 0.69 3.63
N ALA A 80 -9.97 0.21 2.44
CA ALA A 80 -9.10 -0.92 2.20
C ALA A 80 -8.14 -0.63 1.05
N GLY A 81 -6.97 -1.27 1.08
CA GLY A 81 -5.96 -1.14 0.04
C GLY A 81 -5.32 -2.47 -0.29
N TRP A 82 -4.80 -2.57 -1.51
CA TRP A 82 -3.99 -3.70 -1.90
C TRP A 82 -2.89 -3.28 -2.88
N LEU A 83 -1.80 -4.04 -2.87
CA LEU A 83 -0.71 -3.97 -3.83
C LEU A 83 -0.58 -5.34 -4.48
N GLN A 84 -0.52 -5.36 -5.80
CA GLN A 84 -0.31 -6.55 -6.62
C GLN A 84 0.97 -6.37 -7.42
N VAL A 85 1.86 -7.35 -7.37
CA VAL A 85 3.01 -7.42 -8.27
C VAL A 85 2.75 -8.47 -9.33
N ALA A 86 2.94 -8.10 -10.59
CA ALA A 86 2.84 -8.98 -11.75
C ALA A 86 4.18 -9.02 -12.49
N GLY A 87 4.70 -10.21 -12.80
CA GLY A 87 5.90 -10.34 -13.64
C GLY A 87 5.59 -9.98 -15.09
N ILE A 88 6.32 -9.01 -15.66
CA ILE A 88 6.27 -8.70 -17.10
C ILE A 88 7.39 -9.46 -17.84
N SER A 89 8.54 -9.59 -17.18
CA SER A 89 9.69 -10.38 -17.65
C SER A 89 10.58 -10.79 -16.46
N ASP A 90 11.64 -11.55 -16.72
CA ASP A 90 12.59 -11.97 -15.69
C ASP A 90 13.32 -10.80 -15.00
N GLN A 91 13.28 -9.60 -15.59
CA GLN A 91 13.96 -8.40 -15.08
C GLN A 91 13.02 -7.22 -14.82
N ALA A 92 11.71 -7.39 -15.02
CA ALA A 92 10.73 -6.33 -14.85
C ALA A 92 9.39 -6.84 -14.36
N SER A 93 8.75 -6.05 -13.51
CA SER A 93 7.42 -6.33 -12.97
C SER A 93 6.53 -5.11 -13.06
N ASP A 94 5.23 -5.32 -13.21
CA ASP A 94 4.22 -4.27 -13.02
C ASP A 94 3.74 -4.32 -11.58
N VAL A 95 3.66 -3.17 -10.94
CA VAL A 95 3.09 -3.03 -9.60
C VAL A 95 1.85 -2.20 -9.71
N THR A 96 0.73 -2.74 -9.24
CA THR A 96 -0.54 -2.03 -9.13
C THR A 96 -0.85 -1.82 -7.66
N VAL A 97 -1.20 -0.60 -7.29
CA VAL A 97 -1.73 -0.25 -5.97
C VAL A 97 -3.14 0.27 -6.14
N HIS A 98 -4.03 -0.21 -5.28
CA HIS A 98 -5.43 0.16 -5.26
C HIS A 98 -5.85 0.56 -3.85
N LEU A 99 -6.68 1.59 -3.76
CA LEU A 99 -7.31 2.06 -2.53
C LEU A 99 -8.82 2.22 -2.77
N SER A 100 -9.61 1.65 -1.87
CA SER A 100 -11.06 1.76 -1.87
C SER A 100 -11.50 2.45 -0.59
N PHE A 101 -12.23 3.55 -0.71
CA PHE A 101 -12.86 4.27 0.39
C PHE A 101 -14.36 3.96 0.40
N PHE A 102 -14.82 3.37 1.50
CA PHE A 102 -16.21 2.98 1.71
C PHE A 102 -17.03 4.11 2.34
N ASP A 103 -16.37 5.09 2.96
CA ASP A 103 -16.97 6.30 3.53
C ASP A 103 -16.59 7.54 2.70
N GLU A 104 -17.55 8.10 1.98
CA GLU A 104 -17.36 9.27 1.11
C GLU A 104 -17.30 10.59 1.89
N GLU A 105 -17.82 10.63 3.12
CA GLU A 105 -17.81 11.85 3.94
C GLU A 105 -16.41 12.17 4.49
N HIS A 106 -15.57 11.15 4.59
CA HIS A 106 -14.19 11.23 5.10
C HIS A 106 -13.13 10.95 4.02
N ALA A 107 -13.53 10.65 2.79
CA ALA A 107 -12.61 10.38 1.70
C ALA A 107 -11.82 11.67 1.34
N PRO A 108 -10.47 11.61 1.27
CA PRO A 108 -9.68 12.72 0.77
C PRO A 108 -10.03 13.06 -0.69
N PRO A 109 -9.67 14.26 -1.18
CA PRO A 109 -9.85 14.62 -2.59
C PRO A 109 -9.18 13.61 -3.52
N ALA A 110 -9.88 13.24 -4.60
CA ALA A 110 -9.39 12.30 -5.61
C ALA A 110 -7.97 12.60 -6.12
N ASP A 111 -7.70 13.86 -6.45
CA ASP A 111 -6.39 14.30 -6.96
C ASP A 111 -5.27 14.12 -5.92
N GLN A 112 -5.58 14.25 -4.63
CA GLN A 112 -4.60 14.02 -3.55
C GLN A 112 -4.27 12.54 -3.43
N ILE A 113 -5.29 11.68 -3.49
CA ILE A 113 -5.11 10.22 -3.40
C ILE A 113 -4.30 9.73 -4.60
N ASP A 114 -4.66 10.17 -5.81
CA ASP A 114 -3.94 9.80 -7.04
C ASP A 114 -2.47 10.23 -6.99
N HIS A 115 -2.19 11.44 -6.50
CA HIS A 115 -0.82 11.94 -6.35
C HIS A 115 -0.02 11.17 -5.30
N GLU A 116 -0.63 10.80 -4.17
CA GLU A 116 0.04 10.01 -3.14
C GLU A 116 0.28 8.56 -3.59
N LEU A 117 -0.65 7.96 -4.34
CA LEU A 117 -0.45 6.65 -4.97
C LEU A 117 0.73 6.67 -5.95
N GLU A 118 0.83 7.71 -6.78
CA GLU A 118 1.93 7.88 -7.71
C GLU A 118 3.28 8.02 -6.99
N LYS A 119 3.35 8.86 -5.95
CA LYS A 119 4.57 8.99 -5.12
C LYS A 119 4.92 7.70 -4.40
N SER A 120 3.94 6.96 -3.91
CA SER A 120 4.17 5.69 -3.22
C SER A 120 4.83 4.67 -4.15
N LEU A 121 4.33 4.55 -5.37
CA LEU A 121 4.94 3.74 -6.42
C LEU A 121 6.33 4.26 -6.82
N GLU A 122 6.54 5.57 -6.83
CA GLU A 122 7.86 6.16 -7.07
C GLU A 122 8.89 5.77 -6.02
N ARG A 123 8.57 5.96 -4.73
CA ARG A 123 9.44 5.56 -3.61
C ARG A 123 9.74 4.07 -3.66
N LEU A 124 8.75 3.23 -3.95
CA LEU A 124 8.94 1.79 -4.13
C LEU A 124 9.90 1.49 -5.29
N ALA A 125 9.76 2.17 -6.42
CA ALA A 125 10.65 2.02 -7.57
C ALA A 125 12.10 2.40 -7.22
N GLU A 126 12.30 3.46 -6.43
CA GLU A 126 13.62 3.89 -5.97
C GLU A 126 14.24 2.87 -5.01
N MET A 127 13.48 2.37 -4.04
CA MET A 127 13.96 1.35 -3.08
C MET A 127 14.34 0.03 -3.74
N VAL A 128 13.64 -0.35 -4.82
CA VAL A 128 13.93 -1.57 -5.57
C VAL A 128 15.22 -1.43 -6.40
N ARG A 129 15.57 -0.21 -6.80
CA ARG A 129 16.82 0.07 -7.55
C ARG A 129 18.06 0.18 -6.66
N ALA A 130 17.87 0.39 -5.35
CA ALA A 130 18.92 0.57 -4.35
C ALA A 130 19.43 -0.76 -3.78
#